data_AF-A0A9W7HXZ8-F1
#
_entry.id   AF-A0A9W7HXZ8-F1
#
_cell.length_a   1.000
_cell.length_b   1.000
_cell.length_c   1.000
_cell.angle_alpha   90.00
_cell.angle_beta   90.00
_cell.angle_gamma   90.00
#
_symmetry.space_group_name_H-M   'P 1'
#
loop_
_entity.id
_entity.type
_entity.pdbx_description
1 polymer ?
#
loop_
_entity_poly.entity_id
_entity_poly.type
_entity_poly.pdbx_seq_one_letter_code
_entity_poly.pdbx_strand_id
1 'polypeptide(L)'
;MSGNQISSPWVLPFAYVSIAHRAYSLGEFLWCGGTFQTWCNEQRMWLFKRTTSYFFAFFDTVLKLLGYLESAFVITPKVADRDVSRRYEQELMEFGDSSPTLDVLASLAMLNMFGMLGIIKKLASGADRDELSDRFGLQILLCSLLVALNWPVYKAMFYRKDKGRMSASVTCKSIIYALLVSTLAL
;
A
#
# COMPACT_ATOMS: atom_id res chain seq x y z
N MET A 1 4.33 -38.65 -1.03
CA MET A 1 5.34 -37.58 -1.22
C MET A 1 4.59 -36.31 -1.58
N SER A 2 4.24 -35.53 -0.57
CA SER A 2 3.61 -34.22 -0.74
C SER A 2 4.72 -33.22 -1.07
N GLY A 3 4.78 -32.75 -2.31
CA GLY A 3 5.72 -31.71 -2.71
C GLY A 3 5.17 -30.35 -2.31
N ASN A 4 5.73 -29.75 -1.26
CA ASN A 4 5.40 -28.40 -0.81
C ASN A 4 5.49 -27.41 -1.98
N GLN A 5 4.36 -26.86 -2.42
CA GLN A 5 4.31 -25.94 -3.58
C GLN A 5 5.03 -24.61 -3.33
N ILE A 6 5.21 -24.22 -2.05
CA ILE A 6 6.01 -23.05 -1.67
C ILE A 6 7.50 -23.26 -1.95
N SER A 7 7.96 -24.51 -2.05
CA SER A 7 9.36 -24.88 -2.32
C SER A 7 9.64 -25.01 -3.81
N SER A 8 8.84 -24.36 -4.66
CA SER A 8 9.13 -24.31 -6.08
C SER A 8 10.47 -23.59 -6.27
N PRO A 9 11.48 -24.22 -6.90
CA PRO A 9 12.80 -23.62 -7.09
C PRO A 9 12.73 -22.31 -7.90
N TRP A 10 11.61 -22.04 -8.58
CA TRP A 10 11.33 -20.82 -9.30
C TRP A 10 11.11 -19.60 -8.41
N VAL A 11 10.70 -19.75 -7.13
CA VAL A 11 10.53 -18.61 -6.22
C VAL A 11 11.88 -18.00 -5.82
N LEU A 12 12.93 -18.83 -5.74
CA LEU A 12 14.28 -18.42 -5.35
C LEU A 12 14.89 -17.33 -6.24
N PRO A 13 14.91 -17.43 -7.58
CA PRO A 13 15.45 -16.36 -8.43
C PRO A 13 14.64 -15.07 -8.33
N PHE A 14 13.30 -15.13 -8.22
CA PHE A 14 12.49 -13.92 -8.04
C PHE A 14 12.77 -13.24 -6.69
N ALA A 15 12.87 -14.02 -5.62
CA ALA A 15 13.22 -13.51 -4.31
C ALA A 15 14.63 -12.91 -4.32
N TYR A 16 15.61 -13.60 -4.91
CA TYR A 16 16.98 -13.13 -5.03
C TYR A 16 17.08 -11.80 -5.77
N VAL A 17 16.50 -11.70 -6.97
CA VAL A 17 16.52 -10.46 -7.77
C VAL A 17 15.82 -9.33 -7.03
N SER A 18 14.68 -9.61 -6.38
CA SER A 18 13.93 -8.61 -5.62
C SER A 18 14.73 -8.09 -4.41
N ILE A 19 15.39 -8.97 -3.67
CA ILE A 19 16.21 -8.61 -2.52
C ILE A 19 17.46 -7.86 -2.97
N ALA A 20 18.17 -8.37 -3.97
CA ALA A 20 19.37 -7.75 -4.51
C ALA A 20 19.10 -6.33 -5.03
N HIS A 21 18.01 -6.16 -5.80
CA HIS A 21 17.61 -4.84 -6.29
C HIS A 21 17.31 -3.85 -5.15
N ARG A 22 16.59 -4.30 -4.11
CA ARG A 22 16.28 -3.46 -2.94
C ARG A 22 17.53 -3.12 -2.12
N ALA A 23 18.41 -4.08 -1.91
CA ALA A 23 19.66 -3.89 -1.18
C ALA A 23 20.60 -2.94 -1.92
N TYR A 24 20.72 -3.09 -3.24
CA TYR A 24 21.51 -2.20 -4.09
C TYR A 24 20.95 -0.78 -4.08
N SER A 25 19.63 -0.62 -4.27
CA SER A 25 18.96 0.68 -4.20
C SER A 25 19.16 1.36 -2.84
N LEU A 26 19.10 0.60 -1.75
CA LEU A 26 19.37 1.13 -0.41
C LEU A 26 20.83 1.58 -0.27
N GLY A 27 21.77 0.78 -0.75
CA GLY A 27 23.20 1.11 -0.73
C GLY A 27 23.51 2.40 -1.51
N GLU A 28 22.98 2.53 -2.72
CA GLU A 28 23.09 3.75 -3.53
C GLU A 28 22.49 4.96 -2.81
N PHE A 29 21.31 4.79 -2.21
CA PHE A 29 20.61 5.87 -1.53
C PHE A 29 21.39 6.39 -0.30
N LEU A 30 21.96 5.48 0.49
CA LEU A 30 22.83 5.82 1.63
C LEU A 30 24.15 6.45 1.17
N TRP A 31 24.73 5.96 0.07
CA TRP A 31 25.96 6.52 -0.51
C TRP A 31 25.76 7.97 -0.98
N CYS A 32 24.59 8.28 -1.54
CA CYS A 32 24.20 9.63 -1.95
C CYS A 32 23.79 10.55 -0.78
N GLY A 33 23.95 10.12 0.47
CA GLY A 33 23.65 10.93 1.66
C GLY A 33 22.18 10.96 2.07
N GLY A 34 21.35 10.06 1.52
CA GLY A 34 19.95 9.92 1.92
C GLY A 34 19.78 9.14 3.24
N THR A 35 18.63 9.27 3.88
CA THR A 35 18.32 8.51 5.11
C THR A 35 17.58 7.21 4.79
N PHE A 36 17.66 6.23 5.70
CA PHE A 36 16.87 5.00 5.57
C PHE A 36 15.35 5.28 5.54
N GLN A 37 14.90 6.31 6.26
CA GLN A 37 13.51 6.71 6.31
C GLN A 37 13.06 7.34 4.98
N THR A 38 13.90 8.19 4.35
CA THR A 38 13.61 8.70 3.01
C THR A 38 13.53 7.55 2.00
N TRP A 39 14.45 6.58 2.05
CA TRP A 39 14.42 5.42 1.16
C TRP A 39 13.13 4.61 1.33
N CYS A 40 12.72 4.35 2.59
CA CYS A 40 11.44 3.68 2.87
C CYS A 40 10.24 4.46 2.31
N ASN A 41 10.26 5.79 2.43
CA ASN A 41 9.22 6.65 1.88
C ASN A 41 9.19 6.64 0.35
N GLU A 42 10.35 6.57 -0.32
CA GLU A 42 10.44 6.42 -1.78
C GLU A 42 9.85 5.08 -2.25
N GLN A 43 10.20 3.97 -1.58
CA GLN A 43 9.63 2.66 -1.90
C GLN A 43 8.09 2.65 -1.75
N ARG A 44 7.57 3.31 -0.71
CA ARG A 44 6.12 3.48 -0.51
C ARG A 44 5.49 4.33 -1.61
N MET A 45 6.09 5.47 -1.92
CA MET A 45 5.59 6.39 -2.94
C MET A 45 5.55 5.71 -4.32
N TRP A 46 6.57 4.93 -4.65
CA TRP A 46 6.60 4.13 -5.87
C TRP A 46 5.42 3.15 -5.95
N LEU A 47 5.14 2.45 -4.85
CA LEU A 47 4.00 1.53 -4.77
C LEU A 47 2.67 2.28 -4.91
N PHE A 48 2.51 3.42 -4.25
CA PHE A 48 1.28 4.23 -4.32
C PHE A 48 1.04 4.79 -5.71
N LYS A 49 2.07 5.29 -6.39
CA LYS A 49 1.98 5.74 -7.79
C LYS A 49 1.54 4.61 -8.71
N ARG A 50 2.08 3.41 -8.51
CA ARG A 50 1.73 2.23 -9.32
C ARG A 50 0.28 1.78 -9.11
N THR A 51 -0.20 1.76 -7.87
CA THR A 51 -1.57 1.28 -7.57
C THR A 51 -2.65 2.32 -7.83
N THR A 52 -2.33 3.61 -7.71
CA THR A 52 -3.31 4.69 -7.83
C THR A 52 -3.11 5.48 -9.12
N SER A 53 -2.07 6.31 -9.20
CA SER A 53 -1.86 7.23 -10.32
C SER A 53 -1.81 6.55 -11.68
N TYR A 54 -1.06 5.46 -11.84
CA TYR A 54 -1.00 4.75 -13.12
C TYR A 54 -2.30 4.04 -13.48
N PHE A 55 -3.02 3.52 -12.48
CA PHE A 55 -4.33 2.92 -12.68
C PHE A 55 -5.34 3.98 -13.16
N PHE A 56 -5.43 5.12 -12.46
CA PHE A 56 -6.28 6.24 -12.88
C PHE A 56 -5.90 6.78 -14.26
N ALA A 57 -4.60 6.93 -14.55
CA ALA A 57 -4.13 7.38 -15.87
C ALA A 57 -4.50 6.38 -16.99
N PHE A 58 -4.46 5.08 -16.71
CA PHE A 58 -4.88 4.05 -17.65
C PHE A 58 -6.38 4.18 -17.97
N PHE A 59 -7.24 4.26 -16.95
CA PHE A 59 -8.69 4.44 -17.17
C PHE A 59 -9.01 5.77 -17.86
N ASP A 60 -8.35 6.85 -17.47
CA ASP A 60 -8.49 8.15 -18.13
C ASP A 60 -8.14 8.06 -19.62
N THR A 61 -7.04 7.38 -19.97
CA THR A 61 -6.63 7.17 -21.37
C THR A 61 -7.64 6.31 -22.14
N VAL A 62 -8.15 5.23 -21.53
CA VAL A 62 -9.18 4.37 -22.15
C VAL A 62 -10.47 5.16 -22.39
N LEU A 63 -10.94 5.93 -21.41
CA LEU A 63 -12.15 6.73 -21.54
C LEU A 63 -11.99 7.85 -22.57
N LYS A 64 -10.81 8.46 -22.67
CA LYS A 64 -10.47 9.39 -23.75
C LYS A 64 -10.51 8.73 -25.12
N LEU A 65 -9.95 7.53 -25.26
CA LEU A 65 -9.96 6.79 -26.52
C LEU A 65 -11.40 6.42 -26.95
N LEU A 66 -12.28 6.17 -25.99
CA LEU A 66 -13.70 5.91 -26.21
C LEU A 66 -14.55 7.19 -26.41
N GLY A 67 -13.95 8.38 -26.29
CA GLY A 67 -14.62 9.67 -26.50
C GLY A 67 -15.49 10.13 -25.32
N TYR A 68 -15.37 9.52 -24.13
CA TYR A 68 -16.16 9.89 -22.95
C TYR A 68 -15.57 11.06 -22.13
N LEU A 69 -14.29 11.39 -22.32
CA LEU A 69 -13.56 12.37 -21.52
C LEU A 69 -12.78 13.34 -22.40
N GLU A 70 -12.92 14.64 -22.13
CA GLU A 70 -12.03 15.68 -22.67
C GLU A 70 -10.79 15.84 -21.78
N SER A 71 -9.65 16.15 -22.40
CA SER A 71 -8.38 16.31 -21.70
C SER A 71 -8.34 17.62 -20.89
N ALA A 72 -8.78 17.58 -19.63
CA ALA A 72 -8.60 18.67 -18.68
C ALA A 72 -7.30 18.48 -17.87
N PHE A 73 -6.26 19.27 -18.17
CA PHE A 73 -5.08 19.36 -17.31
C PHE A 73 -5.41 20.22 -16.09
N VAL A 74 -5.66 19.58 -14.95
CA VAL A 74 -5.90 20.30 -13.70
C VAL A 74 -4.57 20.84 -13.18
N ILE A 75 -4.44 22.17 -13.18
CA ILE A 75 -3.27 22.85 -12.60
C ILE A 75 -3.33 22.68 -11.08
N THR A 76 -2.39 21.91 -10.52
CA THR A 76 -2.24 21.80 -9.07
C THR A 76 -1.54 23.05 -8.53
N PRO A 77 -2.13 23.79 -7.57
CA PRO A 77 -1.46 24.93 -6.96
C PRO A 77 -0.21 24.47 -6.20
N LYS A 78 0.95 25.07 -6.50
CA LYS A 78 2.24 24.75 -5.88
C LYS A 78 2.51 25.49 -4.57
N VAL A 79 1.52 26.20 -4.02
CA VAL A 79 1.67 26.94 -2.76
C VAL A 79 1.45 25.97 -1.59
N ALA A 80 2.55 25.50 -1.00
CA ALA A 80 2.51 24.70 0.21
C ALA A 80 2.42 25.61 1.44
N ASP A 81 1.48 25.33 2.34
CA ASP A 81 1.39 25.98 3.64
C ASP A 81 2.68 25.70 4.46
N ARG A 82 3.08 26.59 5.35
CA ARG A 82 4.28 26.41 6.20
C ARG A 82 4.19 25.14 7.03
N ASP A 83 2.98 24.79 7.48
CA ASP A 83 2.70 23.56 8.20
C ASP A 83 2.95 22.30 7.34
N VAL A 84 2.68 22.36 6.04
CA VAL A 84 2.93 21.29 5.06
C VAL A 84 4.45 21.13 4.84
N SER A 85 5.15 22.25 4.62
CA SER A 85 6.61 22.24 4.41
C SER A 85 7.35 21.65 5.62
N ARG A 86 6.94 22.02 6.83
CA ARG A 86 7.54 21.48 8.06
C ARG A 86 7.36 19.97 8.21
N ARG A 87 6.19 19.44 7.82
CA ARG A 87 5.96 17.98 7.83
C ARG A 87 6.79 17.26 6.77
N TYR A 88 6.94 17.87 5.59
CA TYR A 88 7.78 17.34 4.52
C TYR A 88 9.25 17.24 4.96
N GLU A 89 9.80 18.28 5.60
CA GLU A 89 11.16 18.26 6.17
C GLU A 89 11.34 17.19 7.25
N GLN A 90 10.26 16.85 7.97
CA GLN A 90 10.25 15.75 8.96
C GLN A 90 9.99 14.37 8.32
N GLU A 91 9.97 14.29 6.99
CA GLU A 91 9.69 13.08 6.21
C GLU A 91 8.33 12.42 6.57
N LEU A 92 7.36 13.24 6.99
CA LEU A 92 5.99 12.82 7.30
C LEU A 92 5.09 12.97 6.07
N MET A 93 4.57 11.84 5.57
CA MET A 93 3.61 11.83 4.48
C MET A 93 2.32 12.59 4.84
N GLU A 94 1.75 13.28 3.87
CA GLU A 94 0.52 14.05 4.03
C GLU A 94 -0.70 13.30 3.49
N PHE A 95 -1.76 13.23 4.30
CA PHE A 95 -3.01 12.53 3.98
C PHE A 95 -4.25 13.43 4.19
N GLY A 96 -4.04 14.73 4.41
CA GLY A 96 -5.09 15.67 4.78
C GLY A 96 -6.10 15.96 3.66
N ASP A 97 -5.65 15.87 2.41
CA ASP A 97 -6.50 16.15 1.26
C ASP A 97 -7.42 14.96 0.95
N SER A 98 -8.69 15.25 0.67
CA SER A 98 -9.63 14.24 0.18
C SER A 98 -9.41 14.03 -1.32
N SER A 99 -8.79 12.90 -1.70
CA SER A 99 -8.61 12.53 -3.11
C SER A 99 -9.06 11.09 -3.38
N PRO A 100 -9.60 10.79 -4.58
CA PRO A 100 -9.95 9.42 -4.96
C PRO A 100 -8.78 8.44 -4.90
N THR A 101 -7.56 8.91 -5.13
CA THR A 101 -6.33 8.11 -4.99
C THR A 101 -6.09 7.70 -3.54
N LEU A 102 -6.39 8.58 -2.58
CA LEU A 102 -6.31 8.27 -1.16
C LEU A 102 -7.43 7.35 -0.70
N ASP A 103 -8.64 7.46 -1.27
CA ASP A 103 -9.73 6.51 -1.05
C ASP A 103 -9.35 5.07 -1.47
N VAL A 104 -8.76 4.92 -2.67
CA VAL A 104 -8.26 3.62 -3.17
C VAL A 104 -7.13 3.09 -2.29
N LEU A 105 -6.18 3.96 -1.90
CA LEU A 105 -5.07 3.55 -1.06
C LEU A 105 -5.54 3.07 0.32
N ALA A 106 -6.43 3.82 0.99
CA ALA A 106 -6.94 3.43 2.30
C ALA A 106 -7.82 2.19 2.24
N SER A 107 -8.66 2.04 1.21
CA SER A 107 -9.46 0.81 1.05
C SER A 107 -8.58 -0.43 0.85
N LEU A 108 -7.52 -0.33 0.03
CA LEU A 108 -6.55 -1.42 -0.14
C LEU A 108 -5.77 -1.72 1.15
N ALA A 109 -5.37 -0.69 1.90
CA ALA A 109 -4.70 -0.86 3.19
C ALA A 109 -5.64 -1.56 4.20
N MET A 110 -6.89 -1.11 4.31
CA MET A 110 -7.88 -1.73 5.21
C MET A 110 -8.21 -3.17 4.80
N LEU A 111 -8.31 -3.47 3.50
CA LEU A 111 -8.54 -4.82 3.00
C LEU A 111 -7.41 -5.78 3.38
N ASN A 112 -6.14 -5.37 3.18
CA ASN A 112 -4.99 -6.18 3.58
C ASN A 112 -4.95 -6.38 5.11
N MET A 113 -5.32 -5.36 5.89
CA MET A 113 -5.41 -5.48 7.35
C MET A 113 -6.48 -6.49 7.78
N PHE A 114 -7.70 -6.40 7.23
CA PHE A 114 -8.76 -7.36 7.55
C PHE A 114 -8.45 -8.77 7.06
N GLY A 115 -7.80 -8.92 5.91
CA GLY A 115 -7.30 -10.21 5.43
C GLY A 115 -6.33 -10.86 6.44
N MET A 116 -5.37 -10.09 6.95
CA MET A 116 -4.45 -10.57 8.01
C MET A 116 -5.19 -10.96 9.29
N LEU A 117 -6.17 -10.16 9.73
CA LEU A 117 -7.00 -10.49 10.89
C LEU A 117 -7.81 -11.78 10.66
N GLY A 118 -8.33 -11.99 9.45
CA GLY A 118 -9.01 -13.23 9.04
C GLY A 118 -8.11 -14.45 9.14
N ILE A 119 -6.85 -14.34 8.66
CA ILE A 119 -5.83 -15.40 8.78
C ILE A 119 -5.53 -15.70 10.25
N ILE A 120 -5.31 -14.68 11.09
CA ILE A 120 -5.05 -14.84 12.52
C ILE A 120 -6.24 -15.51 13.22
N LYS A 121 -7.48 -15.10 12.89
CA LYS A 121 -8.69 -15.70 13.46
C LYS A 121 -8.82 -17.17 13.07
N LYS A 122 -8.58 -17.51 11.79
CA LYS A 122 -8.61 -18.89 11.29
C LYS A 122 -7.58 -19.76 11.99
N LEU A 123 -6.39 -19.19 12.25
CA LEU A 123 -5.35 -19.86 13.01
C LEU A 123 -5.73 -20.07 14.48
N ALA A 124 -6.38 -19.09 15.10
CA ALA A 124 -6.86 -19.18 16.48
C ALA A 124 -8.02 -20.19 16.63
N SER A 125 -8.82 -20.41 15.59
CA SER A 125 -9.87 -21.44 15.58
C SER A 125 -9.36 -22.87 15.37
N GLY A 126 -8.03 -23.09 15.38
CA GLY A 126 -7.43 -24.41 15.29
C GLY A 126 -7.22 -24.91 13.85
N ALA A 127 -7.22 -24.03 12.85
CA ALA A 127 -6.83 -24.42 11.50
C ALA A 127 -5.36 -24.86 11.47
N ASP A 128 -5.05 -25.85 10.64
CA ASP A 128 -3.70 -26.35 10.49
C ASP A 128 -2.77 -25.28 9.89
N ARG A 129 -1.65 -25.05 10.58
CA ARG A 129 -0.62 -24.05 10.21
C ARG A 129 0.05 -24.45 8.91
N ASP A 130 0.36 -25.73 8.77
CA ASP A 130 1.14 -26.24 7.66
C ASP A 130 0.28 -26.24 6.38
N GLU A 131 -1.00 -26.64 6.46
CA GLU A 131 -1.93 -26.50 5.34
C GLU A 131 -2.13 -25.04 4.91
N LEU A 132 -2.29 -24.12 5.87
CA LEU A 132 -2.51 -22.71 5.56
C LEU A 132 -1.28 -22.06 4.94
N SER A 133 -0.09 -22.44 5.42
CA SER A 133 1.18 -22.01 4.87
C SER A 133 1.40 -22.58 3.47
N ASP A 134 1.17 -23.88 3.26
CA ASP A 134 1.39 -24.52 1.96
C ASP A 134 0.47 -23.94 0.88
N ARG A 135 -0.77 -23.63 1.25
CA ARG A 135 -1.78 -23.12 0.30
C ARG A 135 -1.74 -21.61 0.10
N PHE A 136 -1.44 -20.83 1.14
CA PHE A 136 -1.54 -19.36 1.12
C PHE A 136 -0.27 -18.64 1.55
N GLY A 137 0.86 -19.34 1.73
CA GLY A 137 2.08 -18.77 2.31
C GLY A 137 2.60 -17.51 1.62
N LEU A 138 2.64 -17.51 0.28
CA LEU A 138 3.03 -16.32 -0.50
C LEU A 138 2.02 -15.17 -0.34
N GLN A 139 0.72 -15.47 -0.28
CA GLN A 139 -0.31 -14.46 -0.09
C GLN A 139 -0.26 -13.86 1.32
N ILE A 140 0.00 -14.68 2.36
CA ILE A 140 0.22 -14.23 3.73
C ILE A 140 1.46 -13.32 3.79
N LEU A 141 2.56 -13.72 3.14
CA LEU A 141 3.79 -12.93 3.08
C LEU A 141 3.57 -11.58 2.37
N LEU A 142 2.91 -11.59 1.20
CA LEU A 142 2.57 -10.38 0.45
C LEU A 142 1.65 -9.46 1.26
N CYS A 143 0.60 -10.01 1.87
CA CYS A 143 -0.34 -9.25 2.69
C CYS A 143 0.36 -8.61 3.89
N SER A 144 1.24 -9.37 4.57
CA SER A 144 2.05 -8.87 5.69
C SER A 144 2.98 -7.72 5.27
N LEU A 145 3.64 -7.85 4.11
CA LEU A 145 4.48 -6.79 3.54
C LEU A 145 3.67 -5.54 3.20
N LEU A 146 2.49 -5.69 2.61
CA LEU A 146 1.60 -4.58 2.27
C LEU A 146 1.08 -3.86 3.53
N VAL A 147 0.75 -4.60 4.59
CA VAL A 147 0.38 -4.00 5.88
C VAL A 147 1.56 -3.23 6.48
N ALA A 148 2.77 -3.80 6.46
CA ALA A 148 3.97 -3.11 6.97
C ALA A 148 4.29 -1.83 6.17
N LEU A 149 4.16 -1.86 4.85
CA LEU A 149 4.38 -0.70 3.98
C LEU A 149 3.34 0.41 4.21
N ASN A 150 2.08 0.03 4.45
CA ASN A 150 0.98 0.95 4.74
C ASN A 150 0.91 1.43 6.20
N TRP A 151 1.90 1.11 7.04
CA TRP A 151 2.02 1.64 8.40
C TRP A 151 1.72 3.14 8.56
N PRO A 152 2.30 4.07 7.75
CA PRO A 152 1.99 5.49 7.86
C PRO A 152 0.53 5.82 7.55
N VAL A 153 -0.15 5.04 6.70
CA VAL A 153 -1.58 5.20 6.39
C VAL A 153 -2.41 4.83 7.61
N TYR A 154 -2.15 3.70 8.27
CA TYR A 154 -2.85 3.34 9.52
C TYR A 154 -2.60 4.36 10.62
N LYS A 155 -1.35 4.84 10.76
CA LYS A 155 -1.00 5.91 11.68
C LYS A 155 -1.80 7.18 11.38
N ALA A 156 -1.93 7.55 10.11
CA ALA A 156 -2.69 8.71 9.65
C ALA A 156 -4.21 8.56 9.85
N MET A 157 -4.76 7.35 9.77
CA MET A 157 -6.19 7.08 9.98
C MET A 157 -6.57 7.12 11.47
N PHE A 158 -5.82 6.40 12.32
CA PHE A 158 -6.23 6.13 13.70
C PHE A 158 -5.49 6.94 14.76
N TYR A 159 -4.19 7.19 14.59
CA TYR A 159 -3.34 7.70 15.68
C TYR A 159 -3.04 9.20 15.57
N ARG A 160 -3.01 9.72 14.33
CA ARG A 160 -2.60 11.10 14.04
C ARG A 160 -3.70 12.10 14.38
N LYS A 161 -3.34 13.22 15.01
CA LYS A 161 -4.26 14.31 15.41
C LYS A 161 -3.95 15.66 14.77
N ASP A 162 -2.90 15.75 13.95
CA ASP A 162 -2.53 16.99 13.24
C ASP A 162 -3.35 17.14 11.94
N LYS A 163 -3.13 18.24 11.20
CA LYS A 163 -3.77 18.50 9.90
C LYS A 163 -3.35 17.53 8.78
N GLY A 164 -2.30 16.71 9.00
CA GLY A 164 -1.88 15.67 8.06
C GLY A 164 -2.59 14.33 8.28
N ARG A 165 -3.58 14.28 9.17
CA ARG A 165 -4.47 13.14 9.42
C ARG A 165 -5.34 12.85 8.19
N MET A 166 -5.59 11.57 7.94
CA MET A 166 -6.56 11.15 6.94
C MET A 166 -7.97 11.68 7.27
N SER A 167 -8.69 12.20 6.27
CA SER A 167 -10.07 12.66 6.46
C SER A 167 -10.96 11.53 6.98
N ALA A 168 -11.80 11.83 7.98
CA ALA A 168 -12.66 10.84 8.63
C ALA A 168 -13.64 10.16 7.66
N SER A 169 -14.09 10.89 6.62
CA SER A 169 -14.96 10.35 5.58
C SER A 169 -14.26 9.22 4.80
N VAL A 170 -12.99 9.43 4.43
CA VAL A 170 -12.17 8.46 3.71
C VAL A 170 -11.96 7.21 4.56
N THR A 171 -11.60 7.39 5.84
CA THR A 171 -11.44 6.28 6.79
C THR A 171 -12.73 5.47 6.92
N CYS A 172 -13.87 6.12 7.11
CA CYS A 172 -15.16 5.45 7.25
C CYS A 172 -15.53 4.65 5.98
N LYS A 173 -15.44 5.27 4.80
CA LYS A 173 -15.66 4.59 3.51
C LYS A 173 -14.75 3.38 3.36
N SER A 174 -13.45 3.54 3.62
CA SER A 174 -12.47 2.46 3.48
C SER A 174 -12.77 1.26 4.39
N ILE A 175 -13.21 1.49 5.63
CA ILE A 175 -13.60 0.44 6.56
C ILE A 175 -14.83 -0.30 6.05
N ILE A 176 -15.86 0.43 5.61
CA ILE A 176 -17.10 -0.17 5.08
C ILE A 176 -16.79 -1.03 3.86
N TYR A 177 -16.07 -0.49 2.88
CA TYR A 177 -15.68 -1.24 1.68
C TYR A 177 -14.88 -2.48 2.04
N ALA A 178 -13.88 -2.36 2.90
CA ALA A 178 -13.03 -3.49 3.25
C ALA A 178 -13.80 -4.57 4.04
N LEU A 179 -14.73 -4.18 4.92
CA LEU A 179 -15.61 -5.12 5.61
C LEU A 179 -16.54 -5.86 4.63
N LEU A 180 -17.21 -5.13 3.73
CA LEU A 180 -18.10 -5.72 2.72
C LEU A 180 -17.36 -6.75 1.87
N VAL A 181 -16.17 -6.39 1.35
CA VAL A 181 -15.36 -7.31 0.55
C VAL A 181 -14.91 -8.51 1.38
N SER A 182 -14.47 -8.29 2.62
CA SER A 182 -14.02 -9.39 3.50
C SER A 182 -15.15 -10.34 3.87
N THR A 183 -16.39 -9.85 4.02
CA THR A 183 -17.56 -10.70 4.26
C THR A 183 -18.00 -11.48 3.03
N LEU A 184 -17.79 -10.94 1.83
CA LEU A 184 -18.09 -11.64 0.57
C LEU A 184 -17.06 -12.72 0.23
N ALA A 185 -15.83 -12.57 0.72
CA ALA A 185 -14.74 -13.50 0.47
C ALA A 185 -14.68 -14.67 1.48
N LEU A 186 -15.49 -14.65 2.54
CA LEU A 186 -15.56 -15.68 3.58
C LEU A 186 -16.69 -16.69 3.28
#